data_AF-A0A964HYR0-F1
#
_entry.id   AF-A0A964HYR0-F1
#
_cell.length_a   1.000
_cell.length_b   1.000
_cell.length_c   1.000
_cell.angle_alpha   90.00
_cell.angle_beta   90.00
_cell.angle_gamma   90.00
#
_symmetry.space_group_name_H-M   'P 1'
#
loop_
_entity.id
_entity.type
_entity.pdbx_description
1 polymer ?
#
loop_
_entity_poly.entity_id
_entity_poly.type
_entity_poly.pdbx_seq_one_letter_code
_entity_poly.pdbx_strand_id
1 'polypeptide(L)'
;MSEIKQLNGVVKTYAWGSYSVLAGNRGAENSRQPEAELWFGDFPNGSLPVLAKILAVAESLSLQVHPNKSQVNKTPELFSDANHKPEMLVALSDFYALVGIADESEIIEAVNSMG
;
A
#
# COMPACT_ATOMS: atom_id res chain seq x y z
N MET A 1 -31.80 -10.51 -7.79
CA MET A 1 -31.35 -10.56 -6.38
C MET A 1 -29.83 -10.49 -6.39
N SER A 2 -29.22 -9.65 -5.57
CA SER A 2 -27.77 -9.67 -5.36
C SER A 2 -27.41 -10.84 -4.44
N GLU A 3 -26.42 -11.63 -4.84
CA GLU A 3 -25.89 -12.76 -4.08
C GLU A 3 -24.61 -12.33 -3.36
N ILE A 4 -24.43 -12.73 -2.11
CA ILE A 4 -23.15 -12.56 -1.40
C ILE A 4 -22.21 -13.65 -1.90
N LYS A 5 -21.06 -13.26 -2.47
CA LYS A 5 -20.03 -14.17 -2.98
C LYS A 5 -18.73 -13.99 -2.22
N GLN A 6 -18.09 -15.11 -1.88
CA GLN A 6 -16.73 -15.10 -1.34
C GLN A 6 -15.75 -14.69 -2.44
N LEU A 7 -14.87 -13.74 -2.13
CA LEU A 7 -13.77 -13.36 -3.00
C LEU A 7 -12.48 -14.04 -2.52
N ASN A 8 -11.76 -14.67 -3.44
CA ASN A 8 -10.43 -15.19 -3.18
C ASN A 8 -9.41 -14.15 -3.68
N GLY A 9 -8.68 -13.54 -2.75
CA GLY A 9 -7.68 -12.52 -3.08
C GLY A 9 -6.40 -13.11 -3.67
N VAL A 10 -5.60 -12.27 -4.31
CA VAL A 10 -4.30 -12.63 -4.89
C VAL A 10 -3.17 -12.14 -3.98
N VAL A 11 -2.34 -13.05 -3.50
CA VAL A 11 -1.16 -12.71 -2.68
C VAL A 11 -0.02 -12.22 -3.57
N LYS A 12 0.63 -11.14 -3.17
CA LYS A 12 1.89 -10.62 -3.73
C LYS A 12 3.02 -10.86 -2.76
N THR A 13 4.11 -11.41 -3.27
CA THR A 13 5.21 -11.96 -2.46
C THR A 13 6.46 -11.10 -2.54
N TYR A 14 6.31 -9.81 -2.23
CA TYR A 14 7.43 -8.87 -2.22
C TYR A 14 8.31 -9.11 -0.99
N ALA A 15 9.62 -8.85 -1.13
CA ALA A 15 10.62 -9.17 -0.12
C ALA A 15 10.35 -8.52 1.25
N TRP A 16 9.76 -7.32 1.27
CA TRP A 16 9.39 -6.58 2.48
C TRP A 16 8.20 -7.17 3.27
N GLY A 17 7.55 -8.20 2.73
CA GLY A 17 6.35 -8.81 3.29
C GLY A 17 6.59 -9.67 4.52
N SER A 18 5.55 -9.87 5.32
CA SER A 18 5.60 -10.77 6.48
C SER A 18 5.41 -12.24 6.09
N TYR A 19 6.11 -13.14 6.78
CA TYR A 19 5.90 -14.59 6.64
C TYR A 19 4.66 -15.08 7.40
N SER A 20 4.19 -14.36 8.42
CA SER A 20 3.21 -14.87 9.37
C SER A 20 1.86 -14.15 9.30
N VAL A 21 1.82 -12.84 9.02
CA VAL A 21 0.59 -12.04 9.16
C VAL A 21 -0.51 -12.48 8.19
N LEU A 22 -0.25 -12.47 6.88
CA LEU A 22 -1.28 -12.85 5.91
C LEU A 22 -1.55 -14.37 5.91
N ALA A 23 -0.53 -15.19 6.18
CA ALA A 23 -0.67 -16.64 6.31
C ALA A 23 -1.55 -17.00 7.52
N GLY A 24 -1.28 -16.41 8.68
CA GLY A 24 -2.03 -16.56 9.92
C GLY A 24 -3.49 -16.17 9.76
N ASN A 25 -3.75 -15.02 9.13
CA ASN A 25 -5.11 -14.59 8.82
C ASN A 25 -5.88 -15.52 7.86
N ARG A 26 -5.17 -16.37 7.09
CA ARG A 26 -5.76 -17.41 6.25
C ARG A 26 -5.73 -18.81 6.88
N GLY A 27 -5.35 -18.92 8.15
CA GLY A 27 -5.36 -20.16 8.93
C GLY A 27 -4.09 -21.02 8.83
N ALA A 28 -2.99 -20.50 8.29
CA ALA A 28 -1.69 -21.17 8.27
C ALA A 28 -0.74 -20.54 9.30
N GLU A 29 0.13 -21.32 9.96
CA GLU A 29 1.08 -20.76 10.94
C GLU A 29 2.08 -19.78 10.31
N ASN A 30 2.66 -20.16 9.17
CA ASN A 30 3.61 -19.35 8.40
C ASN A 30 3.54 -19.68 6.91
N SER A 31 3.92 -18.72 6.07
CA SER A 31 4.17 -18.91 4.66
C SER A 31 5.62 -19.35 4.41
N ARG A 32 5.87 -19.95 3.24
CA ARG A 32 7.24 -20.31 2.81
C ARG A 32 7.99 -19.15 2.15
N GLN A 33 7.30 -18.06 1.87
CA GLN A 33 7.79 -16.87 1.20
C GLN A 33 7.16 -15.63 1.85
N PRO A 34 7.77 -14.44 1.77
CA PRO A 34 7.18 -13.24 2.36
C PRO A 34 5.87 -12.93 1.63
N GLU A 35 4.83 -12.61 2.39
CA GLU A 35 3.52 -12.19 1.87
C GLU A 35 3.30 -10.72 2.21
N ALA A 36 3.32 -9.89 1.18
CA ALA A 36 3.37 -8.43 1.32
C ALA A 36 1.98 -7.80 1.17
N GLU A 37 1.24 -8.21 0.13
CA GLU A 37 -0.08 -7.65 -0.17
C GLU A 37 -1.06 -8.78 -0.51
N LEU A 38 -2.31 -8.67 -0.05
CA LEU A 38 -3.44 -9.49 -0.50
C LEU A 38 -4.42 -8.61 -1.27
N TRP A 39 -4.59 -8.85 -2.57
CA TRP A 39 -5.35 -8.00 -3.49
C TRP A 39 -6.76 -8.50 -3.75
N PHE A 40 -7.72 -7.58 -3.73
CA PHE A 40 -9.11 -7.80 -4.13
C PHE A 40 -9.50 -6.75 -5.18
N GLY A 41 -9.69 -7.20 -6.41
CA GLY A 41 -9.98 -6.34 -7.56
C GLY A 41 -9.57 -7.02 -8.86
N ASP A 42 -9.61 -6.28 -9.96
CA ASP A 42 -9.35 -6.78 -11.31
C ASP A 42 -8.18 -6.07 -12.02
N PHE A 43 -7.39 -5.30 -11.27
CA PHE A 43 -6.16 -4.66 -11.76
C PHE A 43 -5.12 -5.71 -12.26
N PRO A 44 -4.37 -5.44 -13.35
CA PRO A 44 -4.35 -4.20 -14.14
C PRO A 44 -5.36 -4.15 -15.28
N ASN A 45 -6.00 -5.27 -15.63
CA ASN A 45 -6.72 -5.42 -16.90
C ASN A 45 -8.23 -5.16 -16.79
N GLY A 46 -8.73 -4.95 -15.57
CA GLY A 46 -10.14 -4.77 -15.32
C GLY A 46 -10.57 -3.31 -15.22
N SER A 47 -11.83 -3.11 -14.83
CA SER A 47 -12.51 -1.81 -14.85
C SER A 47 -13.07 -1.40 -13.50
N LEU A 48 -12.81 -2.16 -12.43
CA LEU A 48 -13.22 -1.73 -11.10
C LEU A 48 -12.49 -0.42 -10.74
N PRO A 49 -13.22 0.57 -10.22
CA PRO A 49 -12.64 1.88 -9.90
C PRO A 49 -11.74 1.85 -8.66
N VAL A 50 -11.68 0.72 -7.95
CA VAL A 50 -10.95 0.55 -6.69
C VAL A 50 -10.22 -0.80 -6.67
N LEU A 51 -9.03 -0.79 -6.08
CA LEU A 51 -8.27 -1.98 -5.73
C LEU A 51 -8.15 -2.02 -4.21
N ALA A 52 -8.83 -2.98 -3.57
CA ALA A 52 -8.71 -3.17 -2.13
C ALA A 52 -7.52 -4.08 -1.82
N LYS A 53 -6.76 -3.74 -0.77
CA LYS A 53 -5.56 -4.47 -0.37
C LYS A 53 -5.51 -4.64 1.15
N ILE A 54 -4.96 -5.77 1.59
CA ILE A 54 -4.44 -5.94 2.96
C ILE A 54 -2.91 -5.98 2.85
N LEU A 55 -2.23 -5.12 3.58
CA LEU A 55 -0.77 -5.04 3.60
C LEU A 55 -0.23 -5.69 4.87
N ALA A 56 0.81 -6.51 4.72
CA ALA A 56 1.58 -7.06 5.84
C ALA A 56 3.04 -6.61 5.73
N VAL A 57 3.28 -5.41 6.24
CA VAL A 57 4.57 -4.70 6.15
C VAL A 57 5.49 -5.22 7.25
N ALA A 58 6.54 -5.96 6.88
CA ALA A 58 7.58 -6.40 7.82
C ALA A 58 8.82 -5.49 7.81
N GLU A 59 9.02 -4.73 6.73
CA GLU A 59 10.11 -3.78 6.57
C GLU A 59 9.59 -2.41 6.13
N SER A 60 10.30 -1.34 6.49
CA SER A 60 9.93 0.03 6.08
C SER A 60 9.89 0.16 4.56
N LEU A 61 8.80 0.73 4.05
CA LEU A 61 8.63 0.97 2.62
C LEU A 61 9.35 2.26 2.20
N SER A 62 9.65 2.37 0.91
CA SER A 62 10.16 3.61 0.32
C SER A 62 9.15 4.75 0.50
N LEU A 63 9.65 5.97 0.70
CA LEU A 63 8.82 7.17 0.66
C LEU A 63 8.19 7.32 -0.72
N GLN A 64 6.90 7.64 -0.75
CA GLN A 64 6.13 7.74 -1.99
C GLN A 64 5.53 9.13 -2.16
N VAL A 65 5.49 9.59 -3.41
CA VAL A 65 4.75 10.77 -3.82
C VAL A 65 3.97 10.39 -5.07
N HIS A 66 2.67 10.66 -5.09
CA HIS A 66 1.85 10.42 -6.26
C HIS A 66 1.79 11.68 -7.13
N PRO A 67 2.11 11.57 -8.44
CA PRO A 67 2.00 12.69 -9.34
C PRO A 67 0.52 13.08 -9.55
N ASN A 68 0.28 14.36 -9.81
CA ASN A 68 -1.01 14.80 -10.33
C ASN A 68 -1.11 14.50 -11.84
N LYS A 69 -2.32 14.57 -12.40
CA LYS A 69 -2.59 14.29 -13.82
C LYS A 69 -1.73 15.13 -14.78
N SER A 70 -1.46 16.39 -14.45
CA SER A 70 -0.63 17.27 -15.30
C SER A 70 0.82 16.78 -15.36
N GLN A 71 1.36 16.26 -14.26
CA GLN A 71 2.70 15.70 -14.20
C GLN A 71 2.79 14.38 -14.97
N VAL A 72 1.81 13.48 -14.82
CA VAL A 72 1.78 12.21 -15.55
C VAL A 72 1.79 12.42 -17.06
N ASN A 73 1.00 13.37 -17.56
CA ASN A 73 0.90 13.67 -19.00
C ASN A 73 2.21 14.19 -19.61
N LYS A 74 3.15 14.71 -18.82
CA LYS A 74 4.43 15.23 -19.32
C LYS A 74 5.46 14.13 -19.60
N THR A 75 5.41 13.03 -18.87
CA THR A 75 6.35 11.89 -18.98
C THR A 75 5.61 10.57 -18.77
N PRO A 76 4.66 10.23 -19.67
CA PRO A 76 3.79 9.06 -19.51
C PRO A 76 4.57 7.73 -19.45
N GLU A 77 5.74 7.64 -20.07
CA GLU A 77 6.61 6.47 -20.07
C GLU A 77 7.16 6.07 -18.69
N LEU A 78 7.15 6.99 -17.71
CA LEU A 78 7.60 6.73 -16.34
C LEU A 78 6.50 6.16 -15.44
N PHE A 79 5.25 6.12 -15.90
CA PHE A 79 4.10 5.76 -15.09
C PHE A 79 3.39 4.53 -15.64
N SER A 80 2.99 3.63 -14.75
CA SER A 80 2.27 2.40 -15.11
C SER A 80 0.85 2.66 -15.62
N ASP A 81 0.27 3.81 -15.30
CA ASP A 81 -1.06 4.22 -15.72
C ASP A 81 -1.24 5.75 -15.62
N ALA A 82 -2.32 6.25 -16.23
CA ALA A 82 -2.63 7.68 -16.30
C ALA A 82 -3.56 8.18 -15.17
N ASN A 83 -3.90 7.34 -14.19
CA ASN A 83 -4.87 7.70 -13.16
C ASN A 83 -4.20 8.46 -12.03
N HIS A 84 -4.96 9.40 -11.44
CA HIS A 84 -4.61 9.87 -10.09
C HIS A 84 -4.87 8.71 -9.13
N LYS A 85 -4.00 8.54 -8.13
CA LYS A 85 -4.03 7.41 -7.19
C LYS A 85 -4.34 7.91 -5.78
N PRO A 86 -5.62 8.27 -5.48
CA PRO A 86 -6.01 8.58 -4.11
C PRO A 86 -6.00 7.28 -3.31
N GLU A 87 -5.32 7.28 -2.17
CA GLU A 87 -5.21 6.12 -1.29
C GLU A 87 -5.86 6.41 0.07
N MET A 88 -6.47 5.40 0.67
CA MET A 88 -7.00 5.43 2.02
C MET A 88 -6.39 4.27 2.80
N LEU A 89 -5.79 4.57 3.94
CA LEU A 89 -5.19 3.57 4.81
C LEU A 89 -6.02 3.42 6.08
N VAL A 90 -6.30 2.17 6.44
CA VAL A 90 -6.95 1.81 7.71
C VAL A 90 -6.03 0.82 8.44
N ALA A 91 -5.59 1.21 9.63
CA ALA A 91 -4.74 0.36 10.46
C ALA A 91 -5.57 -0.80 11.04
N LEU A 92 -5.12 -2.03 10.79
CA LEU A 92 -5.73 -3.25 11.37
C LEU A 92 -4.98 -3.74 12.63
N SER A 93 -3.82 -3.16 12.88
CA SER A 93 -2.94 -3.34 14.04
C SER A 93 -2.24 -2.02 14.32
N ASP A 94 -1.35 -1.98 15.31
CA ASP A 94 -0.40 -0.88 15.44
C ASP A 94 0.35 -0.68 14.11
N PHE A 95 0.38 0.56 13.66
CA PHE A 95 0.87 0.91 12.33
C PHE A 95 1.53 2.29 12.37
N TYR A 96 2.72 2.37 11.78
CA TYR A 96 3.51 3.60 11.70
C TYR A 96 3.61 4.05 10.25
N ALA A 97 3.34 5.32 10.01
CA ALA A 97 3.45 5.93 8.69
C ALA A 97 3.93 7.37 8.78
N LEU A 98 4.61 7.80 7.72
CA LEU A 98 4.92 9.20 7.47
C LEU A 98 3.90 9.72 6.45
N VAL A 99 3.18 10.79 6.81
CA VAL A 99 2.12 11.36 5.98
C VAL A 99 2.26 12.87 5.96
N GLY A 100 2.36 13.43 4.76
CA GLY A 100 2.47 14.87 4.57
C GLY A 100 3.81 15.44 5.02
N ILE A 101 3.82 16.75 5.20
CA ILE A 101 4.97 17.53 5.67
C ILE A 101 4.57 18.14 7.01
N ALA A 102 5.46 18.02 8.00
CA ALA A 102 5.27 18.60 9.32
C ALA A 102 5.27 20.13 9.28
N ASP A 103 4.76 20.78 10.32
CA ASP A 103 4.75 22.23 10.39
C ASP A 103 6.18 22.79 10.53
N GLU A 104 6.40 24.02 10.04
CA GLU A 104 7.73 24.65 10.03
C GLU A 104 8.41 24.64 11.40
N SER A 105 7.65 24.93 12.47
CA SER A 105 8.17 24.91 13.84
C SER A 105 8.61 23.52 14.29
N GLU A 106 7.85 22.47 13.93
CA GLU A 106 8.18 21.09 14.27
C GLU A 106 9.43 20.63 13.51
N ILE A 107 9.56 21.04 12.24
CA ILE A 107 10.75 20.78 11.43
C ILE A 107 11.98 21.45 12.06
N ILE A 108 11.89 22.72 12.43
CA ILE A 108 12.99 23.46 13.06
C ILE A 108 13.39 22.80 14.39
N GLU A 109 12.42 22.43 15.22
CA GLU A 109 12.67 21.74 16.48
C GLU A 109 13.36 20.39 16.25
N ALA A 110 12.84 19.58 15.32
CA ALA A 110 13.42 18.29 14.97
C ALA A 110 14.87 18.44 14.50
N VAL A 111 15.17 19.39 13.61
CA VAL A 111 16.54 19.63 13.12
C VAL A 111 17.47 20.10 14.24
N ASN A 112 17.05 21.06 15.07
CA ASN A 112 17.86 21.54 16.19
C ASN A 112 18.10 20.46 17.26
N SER A 113 17.20 19.48 17.38
CA SER A 113 17.37 18.34 18.28
C SER A 113 18.42 17.32 17.82
N MET A 114 18.86 17.39 16.55
CA MET A 114 19.83 16.46 15.97
C MET A 114 21.29 16.82 16.25
N GLY A 115 21.57 17.99 16.85
CA GLY A 115 22.91 18.48 17.22
C GLY A 115 23.27 19.81 16.59
#